data_AF-A0A9D9MHH5-F1
#
_entry.id   AF-A0A9D9MHH5-F1
#
_cell.length_a   1.000
_cell.length_b   1.000
_cell.length_c   1.000
_cell.angle_alpha   90.00
_cell.angle_beta   90.00
_cell.angle_gamma   90.00
#
_symmetry.space_group_name_H-M   'P 1'
#
loop_
_entity.id
_entity.type
_entity.pdbx_description
1 polymer ?
#
loop_
_entity_poly.entity_id
_entity_poly.type
_entity_poly.pdbx_seq_one_letter_code
_entity_poly.pdbx_strand_id
1 'polypeptide(L)'
;MTPLFSNCAFTLIELLVVVLIIGILAAVALPQYQKAVEKSRATEALVLMNNIMQSVDRYVLEHGLPESGTLDFLGDDTNCHDCLDIELGGLDCDTGDGYTCNGKDFNYYATTGNSDYAVQATRNNYNYYFYWVKNKDGSNYMKNCEYANDAGKAICDSFTSAGYASVHL
;
A
#
# COMPACT_ATOMS: atom_id res chain seq x y z
N MET A 1 -25.06 -56.50 -9.46
CA MET A 1 -24.08 -55.71 -10.23
C MET A 1 -23.40 -54.75 -9.27
N THR A 2 -22.36 -55.21 -8.58
CA THR A 2 -21.54 -54.36 -7.67
C THR A 2 -20.20 -54.11 -8.37
N PRO A 3 -19.71 -52.86 -8.46
CA PRO A 3 -18.46 -52.58 -9.14
C PRO A 3 -17.27 -53.05 -8.27
N LEU A 4 -16.34 -53.78 -8.89
CA LEU A 4 -15.06 -54.16 -8.31
C LEU A 4 -14.10 -52.96 -8.44
N PHE A 5 -13.97 -52.14 -7.39
CA PHE A 5 -12.83 -51.23 -7.29
C PHE A 5 -11.58 -52.05 -6.97
N SER A 6 -10.71 -52.20 -7.96
CA SER A 6 -9.34 -52.69 -7.75
C SER A 6 -8.58 -51.64 -6.95
N ASN A 7 -8.35 -51.91 -5.67
CA ASN A 7 -7.54 -51.06 -4.81
C ASN A 7 -6.06 -51.24 -5.21
N CYS A 8 -5.58 -50.47 -6.17
CA CYS A 8 -4.14 -50.28 -6.36
C CYS A 8 -3.58 -49.68 -5.07
N ALA A 9 -2.87 -50.51 -4.30
CA ALA A 9 -2.25 -50.09 -3.06
C ALA A 9 -1.12 -49.10 -3.37
N PHE A 10 -1.29 -47.84 -2.95
CA PHE A 10 -0.26 -46.82 -2.97
C PHE A 10 0.87 -47.24 -2.02
N THR A 11 2.12 -47.21 -2.48
CA THR A 11 3.22 -47.63 -1.60
C THR A 11 3.57 -46.50 -0.62
N LEU A 12 3.86 -46.84 0.65
CA LEU A 12 4.26 -45.85 1.66
C LEU A 12 5.52 -45.07 1.24
N ILE A 13 6.42 -45.71 0.50
CA ILE A 13 7.64 -45.08 0.00
C ILE A 13 7.36 -44.06 -1.10
N GLU A 14 6.38 -44.32 -1.96
CA GLU A 14 5.96 -43.42 -3.04
C GLU A 14 5.32 -42.15 -2.47
N LEU A 15 4.52 -42.29 -1.41
CA LEU A 15 3.99 -41.13 -0.68
C LEU A 15 5.10 -40.35 0.04
N LEU A 16 6.07 -41.04 0.64
CA LEU A 16 7.18 -40.42 1.39
C LEU A 16 8.07 -39.56 0.49
N VAL A 17 8.43 -40.05 -0.70
CA VAL A 17 9.24 -39.29 -1.67
C VAL A 17 8.48 -38.06 -2.18
N VAL A 18 7.17 -38.18 -2.42
CA VAL A 18 6.34 -37.04 -2.86
C VAL A 18 6.30 -35.94 -1.80
N VAL A 19 6.06 -36.29 -0.54
CA VAL A 19 6.04 -35.31 0.56
C VAL A 19 7.41 -34.65 0.74
N LEU A 20 8.49 -35.41 0.57
CA LEU A 20 9.86 -34.87 0.62
C LEU A 20 10.10 -33.84 -0.48
N ILE A 21 9.70 -34.13 -1.72
CA ILE A 21 9.87 -33.19 -2.84
C ILE A 21 9.01 -31.93 -2.62
N ILE A 22 7.75 -32.09 -2.23
CA ILE A 22 6.85 -30.95 -1.93
C ILE A 22 7.42 -30.09 -0.80
N GLY A 23 8.01 -30.70 0.23
CA GLY A 23 8.65 -29.99 1.34
C GLY A 23 9.78 -29.05 0.89
N ILE A 24 10.66 -29.51 -0.02
CA ILE A 24 11.75 -28.70 -0.57
C ILE A 24 11.21 -27.55 -1.41
N LEU A 25 10.24 -27.83 -2.30
CA LEU A 25 9.64 -26.81 -3.16
C LEU A 25 8.91 -25.73 -2.33
N ALA A 26 8.17 -26.14 -1.30
CA ALA A 26 7.46 -25.22 -0.42
C ALA A 26 8.41 -24.26 0.32
N ALA A 27 9.55 -24.75 0.80
CA ALA A 27 10.53 -23.93 1.53
C ALA A 27 11.07 -22.77 0.69
N VAL A 28 11.27 -22.96 -0.62
CA VAL A 28 11.75 -21.91 -1.53
C VAL A 28 10.60 -21.03 -2.03
N ALA A 29 9.42 -21.62 -2.28
CA ALA A 29 8.28 -20.92 -2.87
C ALA A 29 7.59 -19.95 -1.90
N LEU A 30 7.48 -20.30 -0.61
CA LEU A 30 6.76 -19.49 0.38
C LEU A 30 7.24 -18.03 0.51
N PRO A 31 8.55 -17.73 0.68
CA PRO A 31 9.01 -16.35 0.80
C PRO A 31 8.76 -15.55 -0.48
N GLN A 32 8.90 -16.18 -1.65
CA GLN A 32 8.62 -15.54 -2.94
C GLN A 32 7.13 -15.24 -3.09
N TYR A 33 6.26 -16.16 -2.69
CA TYR A 33 4.81 -15.97 -2.70
C TYR A 33 4.38 -14.81 -1.80
N GLN A 34 4.91 -14.74 -0.57
CA GLN A 34 4.62 -13.62 0.35
C GLN A 34 5.02 -12.27 -0.25
N LYS A 35 6.19 -12.18 -0.88
CA LYS A 35 6.65 -10.96 -1.56
C LYS A 35 5.73 -10.57 -2.72
N ALA A 36 5.26 -11.54 -3.50
CA ALA A 36 4.33 -11.29 -4.60
C ALA A 36 2.97 -10.78 -4.11
N VAL A 37 2.43 -11.39 -3.04
CA VAL A 37 1.18 -10.94 -2.41
C VAL A 37 1.31 -9.53 -1.86
N GLU A 38 2.40 -9.23 -1.14
CA GLU A 38 2.60 -7.89 -0.58
C GLU A 38 2.80 -6.84 -1.69
N LYS A 39 3.50 -7.19 -2.78
CA LYS A 39 3.60 -6.30 -3.95
C LYS A 39 2.23 -6.02 -4.58
N SER A 40 1.33 -7.01 -4.62
CA SER A 40 -0.05 -6.80 -5.08
C SER A 40 -0.80 -5.83 -4.18
N ARG A 41 -0.70 -5.99 -2.86
CA ARG A 41 -1.33 -5.09 -1.87
C ARG A 41 -0.76 -3.67 -1.97
N ALA A 42 0.56 -3.55 -2.13
CA ALA A 42 1.22 -2.27 -2.37
C ALA A 42 0.70 -1.60 -3.65
N THR A 43 0.51 -2.35 -4.73
CA THR A 43 -0.02 -1.81 -5.99
C THR A 43 -1.45 -1.29 -5.83
N GLU A 44 -2.31 -2.04 -5.11
CA GLU A 44 -3.66 -1.59 -4.75
C GLU A 44 -3.62 -0.31 -3.90
N ALA A 45 -2.72 -0.25 -2.92
CA ALA A 45 -2.54 0.93 -2.09
C ALA A 45 -2.10 2.15 -2.90
N LEU A 46 -1.22 1.98 -3.88
CA LEU A 46 -0.79 3.06 -4.77
C LEU A 46 -1.93 3.59 -5.66
N VAL A 47 -2.91 2.75 -6.02
CA VAL A 47 -4.11 3.20 -6.73
C VAL A 47 -4.97 4.07 -5.83
N LEU A 48 -5.21 3.66 -4.58
CA LEU A 48 -5.95 4.47 -3.60
C LEU A 48 -5.22 5.78 -3.30
N MET A 49 -3.91 5.73 -3.12
CA MET A 49 -3.05 6.89 -2.90
C MET A 49 -3.08 7.88 -4.08
N ASN A 50 -3.22 7.37 -5.32
CA ASN A 50 -3.38 8.22 -6.50
C ASN A 50 -4.72 8.96 -6.51
N ASN A 51 -5.80 8.31 -6.07
CA ASN A 51 -7.09 8.98 -5.97
C ASN A 51 -7.08 10.07 -4.88
N ILE A 52 -6.40 9.81 -3.76
CA ILE A 52 -6.15 10.82 -2.72
C ILE A 52 -5.32 11.99 -3.29
N MET A 53 -4.25 11.71 -4.04
CA MET A 53 -3.46 12.79 -4.63
C MET A 53 -4.29 13.65 -5.59
N GLN A 54 -5.20 13.06 -6.35
CA GLN A 54 -6.07 13.79 -7.28
C GLN A 54 -7.10 14.67 -6.58
N SER A 55 -7.63 14.26 -5.44
CA SER A 55 -8.51 15.12 -4.66
C SER A 55 -7.73 16.26 -4.01
N VAL A 56 -6.52 15.99 -3.51
CA VAL A 56 -5.65 17.03 -2.93
C VAL A 56 -5.29 18.03 -4.00
N ASP A 57 -4.95 17.56 -5.20
CA ASP A 57 -4.74 18.42 -6.38
C ASP A 57 -5.95 19.33 -6.63
N ARG A 58 -7.18 18.79 -6.60
CA ARG A 58 -8.40 19.58 -6.83
C ARG A 58 -8.62 20.62 -5.72
N TYR A 59 -8.47 20.21 -4.47
CA TYR A 59 -8.62 21.09 -3.32
C TYR A 59 -7.62 22.26 -3.38
N VAL A 60 -6.35 21.96 -3.68
CA VAL A 60 -5.29 22.98 -3.80
C VAL A 60 -5.52 23.90 -5.00
N LEU A 61 -6.13 23.41 -6.09
CA LEU A 61 -6.50 24.25 -7.23
C LEU A 61 -7.66 25.21 -6.92
N GLU A 62 -8.61 24.80 -6.08
CA GLU A 62 -9.78 25.59 -5.71
C GLU A 62 -9.49 26.60 -4.59
N HIS A 63 -8.74 26.18 -3.56
CA HIS A 63 -8.53 26.94 -2.33
C HIS A 63 -7.09 27.45 -2.13
N GLY A 64 -6.13 26.96 -2.91
CA GLY A 64 -4.70 27.17 -2.68
C GLY A 64 -4.13 26.21 -1.63
N LEU A 65 -2.84 26.38 -1.28
CA LEU A 65 -2.26 25.62 -0.18
C LEU A 65 -2.68 26.23 1.17
N PRO A 66 -3.26 25.43 2.09
CA PRO A 66 -3.39 25.84 3.48
C PRO A 66 -2.00 25.99 4.13
N GLU A 67 -1.95 26.63 5.31
CA GLU A 67 -0.73 26.69 6.11
C GLU A 67 -0.21 25.26 6.40
N SER A 68 1.10 25.15 6.68
CA SER A 68 1.74 23.85 6.84
C SER A 68 1.04 23.01 7.92
N GLY A 69 0.57 21.81 7.58
CA GLY A 69 -0.24 20.98 8.48
C GLY A 69 -0.65 19.65 7.87
N THR A 70 -1.40 18.85 8.61
CA THR A 70 -2.02 17.64 8.09
C THR A 70 -3.37 17.99 7.47
N LEU A 71 -3.66 17.44 6.30
CA LEU A 71 -4.95 17.63 5.63
C LEU A 71 -6.00 16.71 6.24
N ASP A 72 -7.18 17.27 6.46
CA ASP A 72 -8.37 16.54 6.89
C ASP A 72 -8.99 15.82 5.69
N PHE A 73 -9.30 14.53 5.87
CA PHE A 73 -9.94 13.67 4.87
C PHE A 73 -11.45 13.59 5.03
N LEU A 74 -11.95 13.87 6.22
CA LEU A 74 -13.36 13.85 6.55
C LEU A 74 -13.77 15.27 6.85
N GLY A 75 -14.32 15.99 5.87
CA GLY A 75 -14.77 17.37 6.07
C GLY A 75 -15.95 17.50 7.03
N ASP A 76 -15.75 17.20 8.31
CA ASP A 76 -16.74 17.25 9.37
C ASP A 76 -16.12 17.78 10.66
N ASP A 77 -15.69 19.05 10.64
CA ASP A 77 -16.37 20.09 11.43
C ASP A 77 -15.86 21.53 11.22
N THR A 78 -16.81 22.42 10.95
CA THR A 78 -16.84 23.86 11.22
C THR A 78 -15.83 24.86 10.65
N ASN A 79 -14.79 24.51 9.87
CA ASN A 79 -14.03 25.52 9.08
C ASN A 79 -13.36 25.03 7.78
N CYS A 80 -13.65 23.83 7.31
CA CYS A 80 -13.20 23.38 6.01
C CYS A 80 -14.44 23.10 5.15
N HIS A 81 -14.91 24.15 4.47
CA HIS A 81 -15.85 24.01 3.37
C HIS A 81 -15.09 23.27 2.25
N ASP A 82 -15.46 22.01 2.00
CA ASP A 82 -14.95 21.12 0.94
C ASP A 82 -13.58 20.46 1.16
N CYS A 83 -13.35 19.86 2.34
CA CYS A 83 -12.22 18.92 2.48
C CYS A 83 -12.48 17.70 1.60
N LEU A 84 -11.60 17.50 0.60
CA LEU A 84 -11.42 16.30 -0.22
C LEU A 84 -12.67 15.41 -0.30
N ASP A 85 -13.71 15.82 -1.05
CA ASP A 85 -14.93 15.03 -1.25
C ASP A 85 -14.60 13.73 -2.02
N ILE A 86 -14.14 12.72 -1.29
CA ILE A 86 -13.80 11.41 -1.81
C ILE A 86 -14.56 10.36 -1.01
N GLU A 87 -15.61 9.82 -1.62
CA GLU A 87 -16.12 8.52 -1.22
C GLU A 87 -15.26 7.43 -1.89
N LEU A 88 -14.08 7.16 -1.32
CA LEU A 88 -13.17 6.14 -1.84
C LEU A 88 -13.55 4.79 -1.20
N GLY A 89 -14.22 3.94 -1.98
CA GLY A 89 -14.60 2.61 -1.51
C GLY A 89 -13.39 1.83 -0.98
N GLY A 90 -13.43 1.43 0.29
CA GLY A 90 -12.37 0.65 0.94
C GLY A 90 -11.40 1.45 1.82
N LEU A 91 -11.64 2.75 2.01
CA LEU A 91 -11.01 3.56 3.07
C LEU A 91 -12.01 3.82 4.20
N ASP A 92 -11.53 3.72 5.43
CA ASP A 92 -12.22 4.11 6.65
C ASP A 92 -11.49 5.31 7.26
N CYS A 93 -12.04 6.50 7.06
CA CYS A 93 -11.43 7.74 7.51
C CYS A 93 -12.04 8.25 8.83
N ASP A 94 -13.01 7.54 9.42
CA ASP A 94 -13.71 7.92 10.66
C ASP A 94 -12.90 7.54 11.90
N THR A 95 -11.63 7.94 11.91
CA THR A 95 -10.69 7.57 12.97
C THR A 95 -10.79 8.47 14.20
N GLY A 96 -11.78 9.35 14.28
CA GLY A 96 -11.92 10.36 15.35
C GLY A 96 -10.91 11.51 15.28
N ASP A 97 -9.79 11.33 14.57
CA ASP A 97 -8.78 12.35 14.33
C ASP A 97 -8.95 13.08 12.98
N GLY A 98 -9.78 12.61 12.05
CA GLY A 98 -10.03 13.22 10.71
C GLY A 98 -8.86 13.18 9.70
N TYR A 99 -7.62 13.07 10.20
CA TYR A 99 -6.40 13.19 9.41
C TYR A 99 -5.86 11.87 8.83
N THR A 100 -6.40 10.72 9.24
CA THR A 100 -5.89 9.40 8.81
C THR A 100 -7.02 8.56 8.23
N CYS A 101 -6.81 8.06 7.02
CA CYS A 101 -7.68 7.07 6.40
C CYS A 101 -7.06 5.67 6.50
N ASN A 102 -7.80 4.71 7.00
CA ASN A 102 -7.37 3.32 7.07
C ASN A 102 -7.92 2.54 5.88
N GLY A 103 -7.03 2.04 5.02
CA GLY A 103 -7.38 0.94 4.14
C GLY A 103 -7.22 -0.40 4.84
N LYS A 104 -7.51 -1.47 4.10
CA LYS A 104 -7.36 -2.85 4.59
C LYS A 104 -5.96 -3.19 5.12
N ASP A 105 -4.92 -2.74 4.41
CA ASP A 105 -3.53 -3.09 4.68
C ASP A 105 -2.62 -1.87 4.96
N PHE A 106 -3.07 -0.66 4.61
CA PHE A 106 -2.28 0.57 4.65
C PHE A 106 -3.06 1.68 5.33
N ASN A 107 -2.33 2.53 6.04
CA ASN A 107 -2.86 3.79 6.57
C ASN A 107 -2.44 4.92 5.64
N TYR A 108 -3.34 5.86 5.37
CA TYR A 108 -3.12 6.98 4.47
C TYR A 108 -3.28 8.28 5.22
N TYR A 109 -2.43 9.23 4.89
CA TYR A 109 -2.61 10.60 5.32
C TYR A 109 -2.00 11.56 4.30
N ALA A 110 -2.38 12.82 4.36
CA ALA A 110 -1.92 13.85 3.46
C ALA A 110 -1.48 15.06 4.29
N THR A 111 -0.45 15.75 3.82
CA THR A 111 0.12 16.91 4.49
C THR A 111 0.31 18.03 3.50
N THR A 112 0.28 19.25 4.00
CA THR A 112 0.66 20.45 3.28
C THR A 112 1.87 21.08 3.96
N GLY A 113 2.78 21.57 3.15
CA GLY A 113 3.85 22.48 3.53
C GLY A 113 3.62 23.86 2.91
N ASN A 114 4.58 24.75 3.07
CA ASN A 114 4.47 26.13 2.57
C ASN A 114 4.47 26.23 1.03
N SER A 115 5.03 25.24 0.34
CA SER A 115 5.17 25.23 -1.13
C SER A 115 4.84 23.88 -1.76
N ASP A 116 4.51 22.89 -0.96
CA ASP A 116 4.33 21.50 -1.34
C ASP A 116 3.18 20.86 -0.58
N TYR A 117 2.72 19.74 -1.10
CA TYR A 117 1.77 18.85 -0.45
C TYR A 117 2.20 17.43 -0.72
N ALA A 118 1.90 16.56 0.23
CA ALA A 118 2.31 15.19 0.17
C ALA A 118 1.16 14.24 0.54
N VAL A 119 1.25 13.04 0.01
CA VAL A 119 0.38 11.93 0.37
C VAL A 119 1.26 10.75 0.73
N GLN A 120 0.93 10.12 1.86
CA GLN A 120 1.63 8.96 2.38
C GLN A 120 0.70 7.75 2.45
N ALA A 121 1.23 6.57 2.13
CA ALA A 121 0.61 5.28 2.41
C ALA A 121 1.57 4.40 3.23
N THR A 122 1.24 4.15 4.49
CA THR A 122 2.09 3.45 5.45
C THR A 122 1.69 2.01 5.64
N ARG A 123 2.70 1.13 5.65
CA ARG A 123 2.58 -0.30 5.92
C ARG A 123 3.31 -0.69 7.20
N ASN A 124 2.60 -0.69 8.32
CA ASN A 124 3.20 -0.98 9.64
C ASN A 124 3.78 -2.40 9.73
N ASN A 125 3.08 -3.41 9.20
CA ASN A 125 3.52 -4.82 9.31
C ASN A 125 4.87 -5.10 8.61
N TYR A 126 5.25 -4.30 7.62
CA TYR A 126 6.50 -4.45 6.87
C TYR A 126 7.45 -3.26 7.06
N ASN A 127 7.10 -2.28 7.91
CA ASN A 127 7.85 -1.05 8.20
C ASN A 127 8.38 -0.33 6.95
N TYR A 128 7.48 -0.10 5.99
CA TYR A 128 7.76 0.78 4.85
C TYR A 128 6.55 1.66 4.56
N TYR A 129 6.78 2.74 3.84
CA TYR A 129 5.70 3.60 3.36
C TYR A 129 6.03 4.18 1.99
N PHE A 130 4.99 4.47 1.21
CA PHE A 130 5.12 5.28 0.01
C PHE A 130 4.85 6.72 0.37
N TYR A 131 5.63 7.62 -0.22
CA TYR A 131 5.55 9.05 0.04
C TYR A 131 5.66 9.80 -1.27
N TRP A 132 4.61 10.52 -1.63
CA TRP A 132 4.60 11.36 -2.83
C TRP A 132 4.54 12.81 -2.42
N VAL A 133 5.43 13.64 -2.96
CA VAL A 133 5.46 15.08 -2.72
C VAL A 133 5.31 15.80 -4.03
N LYS A 134 4.47 16.83 -4.06
CA LYS A 134 4.27 17.70 -5.21
C LYS A 134 4.34 19.15 -4.78
N ASN A 135 5.09 19.97 -5.49
CA ASN A 135 5.05 21.41 -5.27
C ASN A 135 3.74 22.00 -5.83
N LYS A 136 3.24 23.07 -5.21
CA LYS A 136 2.06 23.81 -5.71
C LYS A 136 2.19 24.36 -7.12
N ASP A 137 3.42 24.67 -7.53
CA ASP A 137 3.74 25.17 -8.86
C ASP A 137 3.88 24.05 -9.91
N GLY A 138 3.79 22.79 -9.48
CA GLY A 138 3.98 21.61 -10.33
C GLY A 138 5.42 21.38 -10.78
N SER A 139 6.39 22.17 -10.30
CA SER A 139 7.79 22.10 -10.75
C SER A 139 8.53 20.83 -10.31
N ASN A 140 8.11 20.25 -9.19
CA ASN A 140 8.69 19.03 -8.65
C ASN A 140 7.58 18.06 -8.25
N TYR A 141 7.79 16.80 -8.62
CA TYR A 141 6.96 15.68 -8.19
C TYR A 141 7.88 14.49 -7.89
N MET A 142 7.96 14.14 -6.61
CA MET A 142 8.83 13.08 -6.10
C MET A 142 7.99 11.89 -5.67
N LYS A 143 8.42 10.68 -6.05
CA LYS A 143 7.84 9.43 -5.57
C LYS A 143 8.91 8.67 -4.81
N ASN A 144 8.72 8.52 -3.51
CA ASN A 144 9.62 7.80 -2.64
C ASN A 144 8.92 6.55 -2.09
N CYS A 145 9.72 5.52 -1.82
CA CYS A 145 9.36 4.40 -0.98
C CYS A 145 10.43 4.30 0.10
N GLU A 146 10.02 4.54 1.34
CA GLU A 146 10.92 4.57 2.48
C GLU A 146 10.74 3.32 3.32
N TYR A 147 11.84 2.76 3.84
CA TYR A 147 11.82 1.50 4.58
C TYR A 147 12.76 1.51 5.78
N ALA A 148 12.35 0.82 6.85
CA ALA A 148 13.16 0.65 8.07
C ALA A 148 13.83 -0.72 8.18
N ASN A 149 13.45 -1.71 7.37
CA ASN A 149 13.98 -3.07 7.46
C ASN A 149 14.17 -3.71 6.07
N ASP A 150 14.83 -4.89 6.03
CA ASP A 150 15.13 -5.61 4.79
C ASP A 150 13.88 -6.08 4.03
N ALA A 151 12.80 -6.39 4.75
CA ALA A 151 11.54 -6.79 4.14
C ALA A 151 10.91 -5.63 3.36
N GLY A 152 10.83 -4.44 3.98
CA GLY A 152 10.41 -3.20 3.35
C GLY A 152 11.32 -2.79 2.20
N LYS A 153 12.64 -2.92 2.38
CA LYS A 153 13.62 -2.69 1.31
C LYS A 153 13.32 -3.51 0.07
N ALA A 154 13.08 -4.81 0.24
CA ALA A 154 12.82 -5.72 -0.86
C ALA A 154 11.54 -5.36 -1.63
N ILE A 155 10.55 -4.76 -0.95
CA ILE A 155 9.34 -4.22 -1.58
C ILE A 155 9.63 -2.90 -2.29
N CYS A 156 10.25 -1.92 -1.64
CA CYS A 156 10.58 -0.63 -2.24
C CYS A 156 11.45 -0.76 -3.48
N ASP A 157 12.47 -1.62 -3.44
CA ASP A 157 13.33 -1.90 -4.59
C ASP A 157 12.52 -2.44 -5.79
N SER A 158 11.42 -3.15 -5.55
CA SER A 158 10.57 -3.70 -6.61
C SER A 158 9.73 -2.67 -7.36
N PHE A 159 9.67 -1.43 -6.85
CA PHE A 159 8.98 -0.28 -7.46
C PHE A 159 9.94 0.75 -8.06
N THR A 160 11.25 0.53 -8.01
CA THR A 160 12.25 1.43 -8.62
C THR A 160 12.04 1.58 -10.13
N SER A 161 11.67 0.51 -10.84
CA SER A 161 11.32 0.56 -12.26
C SER A 161 10.04 1.35 -12.57
N ALA A 162 9.19 1.56 -11.56
CA ALA A 162 7.99 2.41 -11.66
C ALA A 162 8.28 3.88 -11.28
N GLY A 163 9.57 4.26 -11.11
CA GLY A 163 10.01 5.62 -10.84
C GLY A 163 10.08 6.00 -9.36
N TYR A 164 10.08 5.02 -8.45
CA TYR A 164 10.20 5.28 -7.01
C TYR A 164 11.66 5.30 -6.57
N ALA A 165 12.04 6.33 -5.81
CA ALA A 165 13.29 6.35 -5.07
C ALA A 165 13.15 5.47 -3.81
N SER A 166 14.03 4.47 -3.67
CA SER A 166 14.11 3.60 -2.49
C SER A 166 15.01 4.26 -1.44
N VAL A 167 14.47 4.60 -0.27
CA VAL A 167 15.17 5.38 0.77
C VAL A 167 15.13 4.63 2.11
N HIS A 168 16.25 4.62 2.84
CA HIS A 168 16.31 4.02 4.17
C HIS A 168 16.01 5.07 5.24
N LEU A 169 15.19 4.69 6.23
CA LEU A 169 14.82 5.49 7.40
C LEU A 169 15.88 5.47 8.50
#